data_AF-I3MAN3-F1
#
_entry.id   AF-I3MAN3-F1
#
_cell.length_a   1.000
_cell.length_b   1.000
_cell.length_c   1.000
_cell.angle_alpha   90.00
_cell.angle_beta   90.00
_cell.angle_gamma   90.00
#
_symmetry.space_group_name_H-M   'P 1'
#
loop_
_entity.id
_entity.type
_entity.pdbx_description
1 polymer ?
#
loop_
_entity_poly.entity_id
_entity_poly.type
_entity_poly.pdbx_seq_one_letter_code
_entity_poly.pdbx_strand_id
1 'polypeptide(L)'
;MWDHDYDKKVTRTANRPIAAGDISIFQSFVFLGGQLTLALGILLCLNYYSIALGAASLLLVITYPLMKRITYWPQLALGLTFNWGALLGWSAIKGSCDPSVCLPLYFSGVMWTLIYDTIYAHQ
;
A
#
# COMPACT_ATOMS: atom_id res chain seq x y z
N MET A 1 -3.92 -3.04 12.18
CA MET A 1 -3.90 -4.40 12.74
C MET A 1 -2.50 -4.76 13.22
N TRP A 2 -1.53 -4.91 12.31
CA TRP A 2 -0.18 -5.36 12.69
C TRP A 2 0.60 -4.40 13.59
N ASP A 3 0.34 -3.09 13.51
CA ASP A 3 1.04 -2.08 14.32
C ASP A 3 0.30 -1.66 15.60
N HIS A 4 -0.83 -2.30 15.94
CA HIS A 4 -1.70 -1.78 17.00
C HIS A 4 -1.04 -1.72 18.39
N ASP A 5 -0.13 -2.65 18.72
CA ASP A 5 0.62 -2.65 19.98
C ASP A 5 1.66 -1.54 20.06
N TYR A 6 2.25 -1.17 18.92
CA TYR A 6 3.18 -0.05 18.82
C TYR A 6 2.42 1.27 18.84
N ASP A 7 1.28 1.33 18.15
CA ASP A 7 0.45 2.52 18.07
C ASP A 7 -0.10 2.94 19.45
N LYS A 8 -0.42 1.98 20.32
CA LYS A 8 -0.83 2.26 21.72
C LYS A 8 0.25 3.00 22.54
N LYS A 9 1.52 2.82 22.21
CA LYS A 9 2.66 3.37 22.97
C LYS A 9 3.07 4.77 22.51
N VAL A 10 2.49 5.26 21.41
CA VAL A 10 2.87 6.54 20.79
C VAL A 10 1.70 7.50 20.93
N THR A 11 1.91 8.64 21.61
CA THR A 11 0.86 9.63 21.91
C THR A 11 0.07 10.05 20.67
N ARG A 12 0.75 10.18 19.52
CA ARG A 12 0.14 10.55 18.23
C ARG A 12 -0.80 9.48 17.67
N THR A 13 -0.55 8.20 17.93
CA THR A 13 -1.26 7.08 17.29
C THR A 13 -2.08 6.24 18.27
N ALA A 14 -2.02 6.55 19.57
CA ALA A 14 -2.78 5.89 20.62
C ALA A 14 -4.30 5.98 20.42
N ASN A 15 -4.79 7.11 19.87
CA ASN A 15 -6.22 7.33 19.60
C ASN A 15 -6.71 6.69 18.30
N ARG A 16 -5.89 5.90 17.59
CA ARG A 16 -6.36 5.19 16.38
C ARG A 16 -7.40 4.14 16.78
N PRO A 17 -8.50 3.93 16.03
CA PRO A 17 -9.62 3.08 16.46
C PRO A 17 -9.26 1.66 16.91
N ILE A 18 -8.27 1.02 16.26
CA ILE A 18 -7.79 -0.33 16.63
C ILE A 18 -6.85 -0.29 17.84
N ALA A 19 -6.09 0.80 18.01
CA ALA A 19 -5.19 0.99 19.15
C ALA A 19 -5.98 1.39 20.42
N ALA A 20 -6.98 2.26 20.28
CA ALA A 20 -7.90 2.70 21.33
C ALA A 20 -8.87 1.59 21.78
N GLY A 21 -9.10 0.58 20.93
CA GLY A 21 -10.01 -0.53 21.23
C GLY A 21 -11.45 -0.29 20.80
N ASP A 22 -11.73 0.83 20.13
CA ASP A 22 -13.06 1.15 19.57
C ASP A 22 -13.52 0.12 18.52
N ILE A 23 -12.56 -0.51 17.83
CA ILE A 23 -12.81 -1.54 16.82
C ILE A 23 -12.06 -2.82 17.21
N SER A 24 -12.76 -3.95 17.22
CA SER A 24 -12.15 -5.24 17.50
C SER A 24 -11.25 -5.70 16.34
N ILE A 25 -10.24 -6.53 16.66
CA ILE A 25 -9.36 -7.12 15.64
C ILE A 25 -10.20 -7.89 14.60
N PHE A 26 -11.23 -8.60 15.04
CA PHE A 26 -12.12 -9.33 14.13
C PHE A 26 -12.88 -8.38 13.17
N GLN A 27 -13.48 -7.29 13.67
CA GLN A 27 -14.15 -6.30 12.84
C GLN A 27 -13.19 -5.70 11.79
N SER A 28 -11.93 -5.47 12.17
CA SER A 28 -10.94 -4.95 11.24
C SER A 28 -10.63 -5.94 10.11
N PHE A 29 -10.55 -7.25 10.40
CA PHE A 29 -10.39 -8.29 9.38
C PHE A 29 -11.62 -8.43 8.47
N VAL A 30 -12.83 -8.33 9.02
CA VAL A 30 -14.07 -8.32 8.22
C VAL A 30 -14.07 -7.15 7.24
N PHE A 31 -13.71 -5.94 7.72
CA PHE A 31 -13.60 -4.75 6.88
C PHE A 31 -12.54 -4.93 5.78
N LEU A 32 -11.36 -5.47 6.12
CA LEU A 32 -10.32 -5.79 5.16
C LEU A 32 -10.80 -6.80 4.11
N GLY A 33 -11.47 -7.87 4.53
CA GLY A 33 -12.03 -8.87 3.63
C GLY A 33 -13.05 -8.27 2.65
N GLY A 34 -13.92 -7.37 3.13
CA GLY A 34 -14.86 -6.64 2.28
C GLY A 34 -14.15 -5.77 1.23
N GLN A 35 -13.14 -4.99 1.65
CA GLN A 35 -12.34 -4.16 0.74
C GLN A 35 -11.59 -5.00 -0.31
N LEU A 36 -10.97 -6.11 0.11
CA LEU A 36 -10.28 -7.02 -0.80
C LEU A 36 -11.23 -7.68 -1.80
N THR A 37 -12.43 -8.06 -1.36
CA THR A 37 -13.45 -8.67 -2.23
C THR A 37 -13.93 -7.67 -3.27
N LEU A 38 -14.20 -6.43 -2.87
CA LEU A 38 -14.62 -5.37 -3.79
C LEU A 38 -13.50 -5.01 -4.77
N ALA A 39 -12.27 -4.87 -4.29
CA ALA A 39 -11.09 -4.64 -5.12
C ALA A 39 -10.85 -5.79 -6.12
N LEU A 40 -11.04 -7.05 -5.70
CA LEU A 40 -10.97 -8.21 -6.58
C LEU A 40 -12.06 -8.15 -7.66
N GLY A 41 -13.29 -7.77 -7.31
CA GLY A 41 -14.37 -7.58 -8.28
C GLY A 41 -14.01 -6.57 -9.38
N ILE A 42 -13.39 -5.44 -9.00
CA ILE A 42 -12.90 -4.44 -9.95
C ILE A 42 -11.74 -5.01 -10.79
N LEU A 43 -10.80 -5.70 -10.15
CA LEU A 43 -9.62 -6.25 -10.83
C LEU A 43 -10.00 -7.25 -11.92
N LEU A 44 -11.00 -8.11 -11.66
CA LEU A 44 -11.50 -9.10 -12.63
C LEU A 44 -12.21 -8.45 -13.82
N CYS A 45 -12.62 -7.19 -13.74
CA CYS A 45 -13.14 -6.42 -14.88
C CYS A 45 -12.04 -5.84 -15.79
N LEU A 46 -10.76 -5.99 -15.44
CA LEU A 46 -9.63 -5.50 -16.22
C LEU A 46 -9.04 -6.59 -17.12
N ASN A 47 -8.07 -6.22 -17.95
CA ASN A 47 -7.35 -7.16 -18.81
C ASN A 47 -6.44 -8.11 -18.01
N TYR A 48 -6.15 -9.30 -18.57
CA TYR A 48 -5.33 -10.33 -17.93
C TYR A 48 -3.97 -9.85 -17.45
N TYR A 49 -3.33 -8.95 -18.20
CA TYR A 49 -2.05 -8.36 -17.81
C TYR A 49 -2.19 -7.52 -16.53
N SER A 50 -3.23 -6.69 -16.44
CA SER A 50 -3.52 -5.87 -15.26
C SER A 50 -3.95 -6.71 -14.06
N ILE A 51 -4.63 -7.84 -14.28
CA ILE A 51 -4.94 -8.81 -13.23
C ILE A 51 -3.65 -9.37 -12.64
N ALA A 52 -2.73 -9.85 -13.48
CA ALA A 52 -1.44 -10.37 -13.02
C ALA A 52 -0.60 -9.30 -12.31
N LEU A 53 -0.57 -8.08 -12.86
CA LEU A 53 0.16 -6.95 -12.28
C LEU A 53 -0.45 -6.48 -10.94
N GLY A 54 -1.77 -6.48 -10.83
CA GLY A 54 -2.49 -6.19 -9.60
C GLY A 54 -2.26 -7.26 -8.53
N ALA A 55 -2.29 -8.54 -8.91
CA ALA A 55 -1.96 -9.64 -8.02
C ALA A 55 -0.51 -9.54 -7.49
N ALA A 56 0.44 -9.17 -8.34
CA ALA A 56 1.83 -8.95 -7.94
C ALA A 56 1.99 -7.84 -6.89
N SER A 57 1.14 -6.80 -6.94
CA SER A 57 1.17 -5.69 -5.97
C SER A 57 0.90 -6.13 -4.52
N LEU A 58 0.12 -7.21 -4.33
CA LEU A 58 -0.26 -7.70 -3.01
C LEU A 58 0.96 -8.13 -2.20
N LEU A 59 2.02 -8.64 -2.86
CA LEU A 59 3.28 -8.98 -2.21
C LEU A 59 3.86 -7.75 -1.49
N LEU A 60 3.90 -6.61 -2.18
CA LEU A 60 4.42 -5.37 -1.61
C LEU A 60 3.49 -4.83 -0.51
N VAL A 61 2.17 -4.84 -0.76
CA VAL A 61 1.17 -4.30 0.20
C VAL A 61 1.17 -5.07 1.52
N ILE A 62 1.28 -6.40 1.47
CA ILE A 62 1.32 -7.25 2.68
C ILE A 62 2.65 -7.08 3.43
N THR A 63 3.76 -6.93 2.70
CA THR A 63 5.09 -6.83 3.31
C THR A 63 5.40 -5.44 3.87
N TYR A 64 4.84 -4.38 3.28
CA TYR A 64 5.11 -2.99 3.67
C TYR A 64 4.96 -2.70 5.18
N PRO A 65 3.86 -3.09 5.87
CA PRO A 65 3.72 -2.84 7.31
C PRO A 65 4.83 -3.46 8.17
N LEU A 66 5.41 -4.57 7.71
CA LEU A 66 6.51 -5.25 8.38
C LEU A 66 7.85 -4.56 8.18
N MET A 67 8.00 -3.72 7.15
CA MET A 67 9.27 -3.08 6.81
C MET A 67 9.82 -2.21 7.92
N LYS A 68 8.97 -1.61 8.75
CA LYS A 68 9.40 -0.84 9.95
C LYS A 68 10.20 -1.68 10.95
N ARG A 69 10.07 -3.02 10.92
CA ARG A 69 10.77 -3.95 11.81
C ARG A 69 12.05 -4.51 11.20
N ILE A 70 12.27 -4.31 9.91
CA ILE A 70 13.35 -4.92 9.12
C ILE A 70 14.33 -3.85 8.61
N THR A 71 13.83 -2.66 8.27
CA THR A 71 14.62 -1.56 7.72
C THR A 71 14.31 -0.24 8.40
N TYR A 72 15.30 0.65 8.46
CA TYR A 72 15.16 2.05 8.89
C TYR A 72 14.59 2.95 7.78
N TRP A 73 14.36 2.40 6.58
CA TRP A 73 13.85 3.13 5.43
C TRP A 73 12.49 2.59 4.93
N PRO A 74 11.46 2.47 5.79
CA PRO A 74 10.14 1.97 5.39
C PRO A 74 9.46 2.86 4.34
N GLN A 75 9.88 4.13 4.21
CA GLN A 75 9.39 5.09 3.23
C GLN A 75 9.62 4.59 1.79
N LEU A 76 10.72 3.88 1.54
CA LEU A 76 11.00 3.31 0.22
C LEU A 76 9.98 2.23 -0.14
N ALA A 77 9.68 1.35 0.81
CA ALA A 77 8.67 0.32 0.62
C ALA A 77 7.25 0.91 0.48
N LEU A 78 6.96 2.00 1.19
CA LEU A 78 5.73 2.77 0.99
C LEU A 78 5.67 3.35 -0.43
N GLY A 79 6.75 3.95 -0.91
CA GLY A 79 6.83 4.50 -2.25
C GLY A 79 6.56 3.43 -3.32
N LEU A 80 7.15 2.25 -3.18
CA LEU A 80 6.92 1.13 -4.11
C LEU A 80 5.47 0.63 -4.08
N THR A 81 4.87 0.52 -2.89
CA THR A 81 3.48 0.07 -2.77
C THR A 81 2.48 1.09 -3.32
N PHE A 82 2.62 2.35 -2.91
CA PHE A 82 1.64 3.40 -3.22
C PHE A 82 1.62 3.76 -4.72
N ASN A 83 2.79 3.78 -5.36
CA ASN A 83 2.90 4.17 -6.76
C ASN A 83 2.60 3.03 -7.74
N TRP A 84 2.36 1.80 -7.27
CA TRP A 84 2.07 0.65 -8.13
C TRP A 84 0.81 0.89 -9.00
N GLY A 85 -0.11 1.73 -8.50
CA GLY A 85 -1.28 2.19 -9.25
C GLY A 85 -0.95 2.91 -10.55
N ALA A 86 0.23 3.54 -10.69
CA ALA A 86 0.65 4.16 -11.95
C ALA A 86 0.90 3.10 -13.04
N LEU A 87 1.51 1.98 -12.67
CA LEU A 87 1.73 0.85 -13.60
C LEU A 87 0.41 0.19 -13.98
N LEU A 88 -0.46 -0.03 -12.99
CA LEU A 88 -1.76 -0.66 -13.17
C LEU A 88 -2.72 0.21 -13.98
N GLY A 89 -2.72 1.53 -13.76
CA GLY A 89 -3.53 2.47 -14.53
C GLY A 89 -3.15 2.50 -16.00
N TRP A 90 -1.84 2.51 -16.30
CA TRP A 90 -1.36 2.41 -17.68
C TRP A 90 -1.76 1.07 -18.31
N SER A 91 -1.51 -0.04 -17.61
CA SER A 91 -1.79 -1.37 -18.13
C SER A 91 -3.28 -1.62 -18.33
N ALA A 92 -4.15 -1.03 -17.51
CA ALA A 92 -5.61 -1.15 -17.65
C ALA A 92 -6.10 -0.65 -19.01
N ILE A 93 -5.49 0.40 -19.55
CA ILE A 93 -5.86 1.02 -20.84
C ILE A 93 -5.11 0.38 -22.01
N LYS A 94 -3.80 0.18 -21.87
CA LYS A 94 -2.93 -0.27 -22.98
C LYS A 94 -2.75 -1.79 -23.07
N GLY A 95 -3.17 -2.54 -22.05
CA GLY A 95 -3.00 -4.00 -21.97
C GLY A 95 -1.54 -4.47 -21.83
N SER A 96 -0.61 -3.54 -21.65
CA SER A 96 0.83 -3.77 -21.51
C SER A 96 1.46 -2.60 -20.75
N CYS A 97 2.63 -2.79 -20.14
CA CYS A 97 3.44 -1.70 -19.61
C CYS A 97 4.62 -1.43 -20.54
N ASP A 98 4.70 -0.21 -21.08
CA ASP A 98 5.88 0.25 -21.81
C ASP A 98 6.92 0.75 -20.78
N PRO A 99 8.09 0.10 -20.66
CA PRO A 99 9.09 0.49 -19.67
C PRO A 99 9.57 1.93 -19.84
N SER A 100 9.58 2.47 -21.07
CA SER A 100 10.08 3.82 -21.36
C SER A 100 9.19 4.93 -20.75
N VAL A 101 7.91 4.65 -20.55
CA VAL A 101 6.95 5.61 -19.97
C VAL A 101 6.63 5.25 -18.52
N CYS A 102 6.37 3.96 -18.26
CA CYS A 102 5.94 3.48 -16.96
C CYS A 102 7.04 3.61 -15.89
N LEU A 103 8.30 3.30 -16.22
CA LEU A 103 9.38 3.31 -15.23
C LEU A 103 9.72 4.73 -14.76
N PRO A 104 9.90 5.75 -15.63
CA PRO A 104 10.15 7.12 -15.16
C PRO A 104 8.99 7.66 -14.32
N LEU A 105 7.74 7.40 -14.72
CA LEU A 105 6.55 7.82 -13.98
C LEU A 105 6.50 7.17 -12.59
N TYR A 106 6.67 5.85 -12.53
CA TYR A 106 6.67 5.11 -11.28
C TYR A 106 7.82 5.55 -10.36
N PHE A 107 9.03 5.70 -10.90
CA PHE A 107 10.19 6.14 -10.13
C PHE A 107 10.02 7.56 -9.59
N SER A 108 9.50 8.49 -10.40
CA SER A 108 9.18 9.85 -9.95
C SER A 108 8.19 9.83 -8.79
N GLY A 109 7.16 8.98 -8.86
CA GLY A 109 6.21 8.80 -7.78
C GLY A 109 6.84 8.23 -6.50
N VAL A 110 7.70 7.21 -6.64
CA VAL A 110 8.44 6.63 -5.50
C VAL A 110 9.33 7.68 -4.83
N MET A 111 10.06 8.48 -5.61
CA MET A 111 10.89 9.57 -5.08
C MET A 111 10.06 10.63 -4.38
N TRP A 112 8.89 10.99 -4.94
CA TRP A 112 7.97 11.92 -4.27
C TRP A 112 7.49 11.38 -2.93
N THR A 113 7.09 10.10 -2.87
CA THR A 113 6.70 9.44 -1.62
C THR A 113 7.82 9.40 -0.60
N LEU A 114 9.04 9.12 -1.03
CA LEU A 114 10.20 9.19 -0.15
C LEU A 114 10.36 10.57 0.48
N ILE A 115 10.26 11.64 -0.30
CA ILE A 115 10.46 13.00 0.18
C ILE A 115 9.39 13.36 1.23
N TYR A 116 8.11 13.28 0.89
CA TYR A 116 7.07 13.75 1.81
C TYR A 116 6.95 12.84 3.05
N ASP A 117 7.14 11.52 2.91
CA ASP A 117 7.00 10.60 4.04
C ASP A 117 8.21 10.67 4.98
N THR A 118 9.39 11.03 4.46
CA THR A 118 10.56 11.35 5.30
C THR A 118 10.34 12.61 6.13
N ILE A 119 9.74 13.65 5.54
CA ILE A 119 9.37 14.87 6.27
C ILE A 119 8.32 14.53 7.35
N TYR A 120 7.30 13.74 6.99
CA TYR A 120 6.27 13.30 7.93
C TYR A 120 6.82 12.49 9.10
N ALA A 121 7.83 11.64 8.87
CA ALA A 121 8.44 10.82 9.92
C ALA A 121 9.18 11.63 11.00
N HIS A 122 9.55 12.88 10.74
CA HIS A 122 10.16 13.77 11.72
C HIS A 122 9.13 14.42 12.68
N GLN A 123 7.84 14.30 12.38
CA GLN A 123 6.73 14.88 13.15
C GLN A 123 6.11 13.86 14.12
#